data_AF-A0A1H9TP55-F1
#
_entry.id   AF-A0A1H9TP55-F1
#
_cell.length_a   1.000
_cell.length_b   1.000
_cell.length_c   1.000
_cell.angle_alpha   90.00
_cell.angle_beta   90.00
_cell.angle_gamma   90.00
#
_symmetry.space_group_name_H-M   'P 1'
#
loop_
_entity.id
_entity.type
_entity.pdbx_description
1 polymer ?
#
loop_
_entity_poly.entity_id
_entity_poly.type
_entity_poly.pdbx_seq_one_letter_code
_entity_poly.pdbx_strand_id
1 'polypeptide(L)'
;MDLRAHIAETRAGAGDPATLLGEFRRAAVLVPTAGQLEDRLLARSFGGVHWILAFTDEAALAQFAGRSGAAPDQPWPYVAVLGARLLDVVIPALGRPAGVAVDLADEEGSMLFPPAPGIVPAEVAVHGTDGEEAA
;
A
#
# COMPACT_ATOMS: atom_id res chain seq x y z
N MET A 1 -4.19 -18.94 0.42
CA MET A 1 -5.22 -18.02 0.95
C MET A 1 -5.15 -16.73 0.15
N ASP A 2 -6.22 -15.95 0.13
CA ASP A 2 -6.22 -14.63 -0.53
C ASP A 2 -5.56 -13.57 0.36
N LEU A 3 -4.98 -12.51 -0.22
CA LEU A 3 -4.31 -11.41 0.48
C LEU A 3 -5.18 -10.81 1.61
N ARG A 4 -6.48 -10.64 1.37
CA ARG A 4 -7.38 -10.04 2.37
C ARG A 4 -7.49 -10.88 3.64
N ALA A 5 -7.49 -12.21 3.51
CA ALA A 5 -7.55 -13.12 4.65
C ALA A 5 -6.26 -13.03 5.49
N HIS A 6 -5.10 -12.95 4.83
CA HIS A 6 -3.81 -12.84 5.51
C HIS A 6 -3.64 -11.49 6.24
N ILE A 7 -4.20 -10.41 5.69
CA ILE A 7 -4.25 -9.10 6.36
C ILE A 7 -5.03 -9.20 7.68
N ALA A 8 -6.20 -9.84 7.66
CA ALA A 8 -7.02 -10.01 8.86
C ALA A 8 -6.31 -10.82 9.94
N GLU A 9 -5.64 -11.93 9.59
CA GLU A 9 -4.87 -12.75 10.53
C GLU A 9 -3.69 -11.99 11.16
N THR A 10 -2.97 -11.21 10.35
CA THR A 10 -1.83 -10.42 10.83
C THR A 10 -2.28 -9.34 11.81
N ARG A 11 -3.42 -8.68 11.53
CA ARG A 11 -4.03 -7.71 12.45
C ARG A 11 -4.57 -8.31 13.73
N ALA A 12 -5.05 -9.56 13.66
CA ALA A 12 -5.42 -10.32 14.85
C ALA A 12 -4.21 -10.77 15.70
N GLY A 13 -2.98 -10.46 15.27
CA GLY A 13 -1.74 -10.80 15.97
C GLY A 13 -1.28 -12.25 15.77
N ALA A 14 -1.95 -13.00 14.89
CA ALA A 14 -1.68 -14.42 14.62
C ALA A 14 -0.94 -14.66 13.30
N GLY A 15 -0.90 -13.66 12.41
CA GLY A 15 -0.26 -13.78 11.10
C GLY A 15 1.25 -13.53 11.13
N ASP A 16 1.97 -14.23 10.25
CA ASP A 16 3.39 -13.98 10.01
C ASP A 16 3.59 -12.83 9.01
N PRO A 17 4.29 -11.75 9.38
CA PRO A 17 4.52 -10.58 8.50
C PRO A 17 5.29 -10.92 7.22
N ALA A 18 6.22 -11.88 7.26
CA ALA A 18 6.98 -12.27 6.07
C ALA A 18 6.10 -13.02 5.07
N THR A 19 5.22 -13.89 5.56
CA THR A 19 4.21 -14.58 4.76
C THR A 19 3.22 -13.59 4.15
N LEU A 20 2.77 -12.59 4.93
CA LEU A 20 1.89 -11.53 4.44
C LEU A 20 2.53 -10.76 3.28
N LEU A 21 3.78 -10.36 3.46
CA LEU A 21 4.54 -9.67 2.43
C LEU A 21 4.72 -10.54 1.17
N GLY A 22 4.94 -11.84 1.35
CA GLY A 22 5.00 -12.80 0.26
C GLY A 22 3.70 -12.87 -0.53
N GLU A 23 2.55 -12.94 0.16
CA GLU A 23 1.23 -12.91 -0.48
C GLU A 23 0.97 -11.58 -1.19
N PHE A 24 1.26 -10.46 -0.54
CA PHE A 24 1.13 -9.14 -1.15
C PHE A 24 1.96 -9.03 -2.43
N ARG A 25 3.21 -9.50 -2.42
CA ARG A 25 4.08 -9.49 -3.61
C ARG A 25 3.49 -10.24 -4.80
N ARG A 26 2.75 -11.34 -4.55
CA ARG A 26 2.10 -12.17 -5.58
C ARG A 26 0.74 -11.66 -6.02
N ALA A 27 0.05 -10.91 -5.18
CA ALA A 27 -1.28 -10.40 -5.46
C ALA A 27 -1.26 -9.28 -6.51
N ALA A 28 -2.25 -9.28 -7.41
CA ALA A 28 -2.57 -8.10 -8.20
C ALA A 28 -3.43 -7.17 -7.35
N VAL A 29 -3.01 -5.91 -7.24
CA VAL A 29 -3.73 -4.87 -6.49
C VAL A 29 -4.14 -3.75 -7.42
N LEU A 30 -5.26 -3.11 -7.12
CA LEU A 30 -5.79 -1.99 -7.86
C LEU A 30 -5.20 -0.70 -7.31
N VAL A 31 -4.52 0.07 -8.16
CA VAL A 31 -3.94 1.35 -7.78
C VAL A 31 -4.73 2.46 -8.47
N PRO A 32 -5.44 3.32 -7.74
CA PRO A 32 -6.21 4.40 -8.36
C PRO A 32 -5.26 5.40 -9.01
N THR A 33 -5.73 6.02 -10.08
CA THR A 33 -5.00 7.08 -10.80
C THR A 33 -5.71 8.41 -10.58
N ALA A 34 -4.93 9.49 -10.42
CA ALA A 34 -5.48 10.84 -10.33
C ALA A 34 -5.70 11.37 -11.75
N GLY A 35 -6.90 11.16 -12.31
CA GLY A 35 -7.23 11.32 -13.73
C GLY A 35 -7.16 12.72 -14.35
N GLN A 36 -6.24 13.61 -13.95
CA GLN A 36 -6.19 14.99 -14.47
C GLN A 36 -4.80 15.43 -14.97
N LEU A 37 -3.71 14.73 -14.65
CA LEU A 37 -2.40 14.98 -15.29
C LEU A 37 -1.49 13.76 -15.09
N GLU A 38 -1.16 13.09 -16.19
CA GLU A 38 -0.07 12.10 -16.35
C GLU A 38 0.01 11.00 -15.28
N ASP A 39 -0.78 9.92 -15.40
CA ASP A 39 -0.52 8.60 -14.79
C ASP A 39 -0.01 8.59 -13.33
N ARG A 40 -0.39 9.60 -12.53
CA ARG A 40 0.05 9.69 -11.14
C ARG A 40 -0.80 8.76 -10.31
N LEU A 41 -0.16 7.68 -9.85
CA LEU A 41 -0.72 6.80 -8.83
C LEU A 41 -1.19 7.64 -7.65
N LEU A 42 -2.40 7.36 -7.18
CA LEU A 42 -2.97 8.08 -6.06
C LEU A 42 -2.15 7.76 -4.81
N ALA A 43 -1.69 8.82 -4.15
CA ALA A 43 -0.84 8.69 -2.99
C ALA A 43 -1.09 9.80 -1.97
N ARG A 44 -0.75 9.52 -0.70
CA ARG A 44 -0.87 10.45 0.43
C ARG A 44 0.48 10.60 1.12
N SER A 45 0.80 11.81 1.56
CA SER A 45 2.01 12.04 2.35
C SER A 45 1.66 12.04 3.84
N PHE A 46 2.28 11.16 4.61
CA PHE A 46 2.08 11.07 6.06
C PHE A 46 3.35 10.55 6.74
N GLY A 47 3.75 11.18 7.84
CA GLY A 47 4.96 10.79 8.59
C GLY A 47 6.26 10.92 7.79
N GLY A 48 6.33 11.84 6.82
CA GLY A 48 7.48 11.97 5.90
C GLY A 48 7.57 10.89 4.82
N VAL A 49 6.63 9.95 4.78
CA VAL A 49 6.56 8.86 3.79
C VAL A 49 5.48 9.16 2.75
N HIS A 50 5.78 8.82 1.50
CA HIS A 50 4.84 8.88 0.40
C HIS A 50 4.10 7.53 0.23
N TRP A 51 2.83 7.49 0.63
CA TRP A 51 2.02 6.28 0.64
C TRP A 51 1.23 6.12 -0.65
N ILE A 52 1.60 5.15 -1.48
CA ILE A 52 0.82 4.73 -2.65
C ILE A 52 -0.42 4.00 -2.14
N LEU A 53 -1.61 4.40 -2.59
CA LEU A 53 -2.86 3.72 -2.22
C LEU A 53 -3.10 2.54 -3.15
N ALA A 54 -3.30 1.36 -2.57
CA ALA A 54 -3.62 0.14 -3.29
C ALA A 54 -4.87 -0.51 -2.68
N PHE A 55 -5.60 -1.28 -3.49
CA PHE A 55 -6.83 -1.94 -3.09
C PHE A 55 -6.82 -3.40 -3.51
N THR A 56 -7.35 -4.27 -2.66
CA THR A 56 -7.41 -5.71 -2.94
C THR A 56 -8.43 -6.03 -4.04
N ASP A 57 -9.54 -5.30 -4.08
CA ASP A 57 -10.60 -5.47 -5.06
C ASP A 57 -11.35 -4.15 -5.37
N GLU A 58 -12.27 -4.21 -6.35
CA GLU A 58 -13.08 -3.06 -6.74
C GLU A 58 -14.03 -2.59 -5.63
N ALA A 59 -14.46 -3.48 -4.73
CA ALA A 59 -15.36 -3.12 -3.65
C ALA A 59 -14.63 -2.28 -2.58
N ALA A 60 -13.38 -2.63 -2.26
CA ALA A 60 -12.52 -1.83 -1.39
C ALA A 60 -12.21 -0.46 -2.01
N LEU A 61 -11.96 -0.41 -3.32
CA LEU A 61 -11.79 0.85 -4.06
C LEU A 61 -13.05 1.71 -4.05
N ALA A 62 -14.22 1.12 -4.31
CA ALA A 62 -15.50 1.82 -4.30
C ALA A 62 -15.84 2.38 -2.92
N GLN A 63 -15.53 1.64 -1.85
CA GLN A 63 -15.69 2.11 -0.48
C GLN A 63 -14.82 3.35 -0.21
N PHE A 64 -13.56 3.35 -0.68
CA PHE A 64 -12.68 4.51 -0.60
C PHE A 64 -13.17 5.69 -1.44
N ALA A 65 -13.66 5.45 -2.66
CA ALA A 65 -14.19 6.49 -3.53
C ALA A 65 -15.38 7.22 -2.87
N GLY A 66 -16.30 6.46 -2.27
CA GLY A 66 -17.44 7.02 -1.52
C GLY A 66 -17.01 7.87 -0.34
N ARG A 67 -16.00 7.43 0.44
CA ARG A 67 -15.45 8.23 1.56
C ARG A 67 -14.66 9.45 1.11
N SER A 68 -14.05 9.40 -0.08
CA SER A 68 -13.27 10.50 -0.65
C SER A 68 -14.13 11.60 -1.29
N GLY A 69 -15.46 11.45 -1.28
CA GLY A 69 -16.39 12.41 -1.88
C GLY A 69 -16.48 12.32 -3.40
N ALA A 70 -16.07 11.20 -3.99
CA ALA A 70 -16.30 10.96 -5.41
C ALA A 70 -17.82 10.84 -5.70
N ALA A 71 -18.23 11.24 -6.90
CA ALA A 71 -19.61 11.06 -7.32
C ALA A 71 -19.96 9.56 -7.34
N PRO A 72 -21.14 9.16 -6.83
CA PRO A 72 -21.50 7.75 -6.64
C PRO A 72 -21.52 6.93 -7.95
N ASP A 73 -21.72 7.58 -9.10
CA ASP A 73 -21.81 6.93 -10.42
C ASP A 73 -20.55 7.11 -11.28
N GLN A 74 -19.47 7.67 -10.71
CA GLN A 74 -18.20 7.85 -11.43
C GLN A 74 -17.21 6.75 -11.02
N PRO A 75 -16.93 5.75 -11.88
CA PRO A 75 -15.90 4.77 -11.58
C PRO A 75 -14.54 5.47 -11.44
N TRP A 76 -13.81 5.17 -10.36
CA TRP A 76 -12.48 5.72 -10.16
C TRP A 76 -11.49 5.00 -11.08
N PRO A 77 -10.77 5.69 -11.98
CA PRO A 77 -9.84 5.03 -12.89
C PRO A 77 -8.68 4.40 -12.10
N TYR A 78 -8.38 3.14 -12.38
CA TYR A 78 -7.32 2.40 -11.69
C TYR A 78 -6.48 1.57 -12.67
N VAL A 79 -5.31 1.15 -12.23
CA VAL A 79 -4.48 0.15 -12.90
C VAL A 79 -4.30 -1.06 -11.99
N ALA A 80 -4.35 -2.27 -12.56
CA ALA A 80 -4.02 -3.50 -11.84
C ALA A 80 -2.52 -3.78 -11.96
N VAL A 81 -1.82 -3.90 -10.84
CA VAL A 81 -0.36 -4.10 -10.79
C VAL A 81 -0.02 -5.12 -9.73
N LEU A 82 0.97 -5.99 -9.97
CA LEU A 82 1.48 -6.90 -8.95
C LEU A 82 2.11 -6.13 -7.79
N GLY A 83 1.86 -6.54 -6.55
CA GLY A 83 2.45 -5.92 -5.37
C GLY A 83 3.99 -5.87 -5.45
N ALA A 84 4.63 -6.92 -5.98
CA ALA A 84 6.08 -6.92 -6.21
C ALA A 84 6.53 -5.77 -7.14
N ARG A 85 5.78 -5.46 -8.19
CA ARG A 85 6.13 -4.36 -9.10
C ARG A 85 6.00 -3.00 -8.42
N LEU A 86 5.05 -2.83 -7.50
CA LEU A 86 4.99 -1.62 -6.69
C LEU A 86 6.23 -1.47 -5.80
N LEU A 87 6.58 -2.52 -5.06
CA LEU A 87 7.68 -2.50 -4.09
C LEU A 87 9.06 -2.40 -4.76
N ASP A 88 9.27 -3.15 -5.84
CA ASP A 88 10.60 -3.39 -6.38
C ASP A 88 10.93 -2.52 -7.60
N VAL A 89 9.92 -1.85 -8.20
CA VAL A 89 10.11 -1.02 -9.40
C VAL A 89 9.56 0.39 -9.22
N VAL A 90 8.30 0.51 -8.82
CA VAL A 90 7.65 1.83 -8.72
C VAL A 90 8.26 2.65 -7.58
N ILE A 91 8.38 2.07 -6.38
CA ILE A 91 8.92 2.78 -5.21
C ILE A 91 10.36 3.27 -5.46
N PRO A 92 11.31 2.44 -5.94
CA PRO A 92 12.67 2.90 -6.26
C PRO A 92 12.70 4.07 -7.26
N ALA A 93 11.81 4.06 -8.25
CA ALA A 93 11.75 5.10 -9.27
C ALA A 93 11.25 6.47 -8.74
N LEU A 94 10.63 6.53 -7.55
CA LEU A 94 10.12 7.78 -6.99
C LEU A 94 11.21 8.69 -6.42
N GLY A 95 12.41 8.17 -6.15
CA GLY A 95 13.53 8.94 -5.60
C GLY A 95 13.26 9.55 -4.21
N ARG A 96 12.29 9.00 -3.46
CA ARG A 96 11.92 9.43 -2.11
C ARG A 96 11.37 8.25 -1.29
N PRO A 97 11.39 8.32 0.06
CA PRO A 97 10.76 7.31 0.90
C PRO A 97 9.28 7.11 0.55
N ALA A 98 8.92 5.89 0.16
CA ALA A 98 7.56 5.55 -0.23
C ALA A 98 7.14 4.16 0.27
N GLY A 99 5.90 4.05 0.73
CA GLY A 99 5.29 2.80 1.16
C GLY A 99 3.99 2.53 0.43
N VAL A 100 3.38 1.39 0.68
CA VAL A 100 2.05 1.04 0.16
C VAL A 100 1.04 0.97 1.29
N ALA A 101 -0.09 1.64 1.13
CA ALA A 101 -1.24 1.53 2.01
C ALA A 101 -2.35 0.77 1.27
N VAL A 102 -2.68 -0.40 1.77
CA VAL A 102 -3.72 -1.29 1.22
C VAL A 102 -5.04 -1.05 1.94
N ASP A 103 -6.12 -0.94 1.17
CA ASP A 103 -7.51 -0.86 1.64
C ASP A 103 -7.74 0.22 2.71
N LEU A 104 -7.14 1.41 2.54
CA LEU A 104 -7.12 2.50 3.55
C LEU A 104 -8.51 2.92 4.08
N ALA A 105 -9.59 2.64 3.34
CA ALA A 105 -10.96 2.93 3.78
C ALA A 105 -11.56 1.85 4.70
N ASP A 106 -10.95 0.65 4.75
CA ASP A 106 -11.37 -0.45 5.60
C ASP A 106 -10.54 -0.41 6.91
N GLU A 107 -11.14 0.04 8.00
CA GLU A 107 -10.45 0.18 9.29
C GLU A 107 -10.01 -1.17 9.87
N GLU A 108 -10.68 -2.26 9.52
CA GLU A 108 -10.38 -3.61 9.97
C GLU A 108 -9.50 -4.36 8.95
N GLY A 109 -9.66 -4.06 7.66
CA GLY A 109 -8.97 -4.70 6.53
C GLY A 109 -7.78 -3.95 5.94
N SER A 110 -7.42 -2.76 6.43
CA SER A 110 -6.29 -1.99 5.87
C SER A 110 -4.93 -2.62 6.19
N MET A 111 -3.88 -2.37 5.42
CA MET A 111 -2.52 -2.81 5.78
C MET A 111 -1.49 -1.82 5.29
N LEU A 112 -0.42 -1.63 6.05
CA LEU A 112 0.70 -0.77 5.66
C LEU A 112 1.95 -1.61 5.36
N PHE A 113 2.54 -1.36 4.20
CA PHE A 113 3.86 -1.86 3.83
C PHE A 113 4.81 -0.66 3.81
N PRO A 114 5.46 -0.34 4.95
CA PRO A 114 6.35 0.82 5.05
C PRO A 114 7.60 0.66 4.16
N PRO A 115 8.31 1.77 3.86
CA PRO A 115 9.64 1.72 3.23
C PRO A 115 10.67 1.17 4.22
N ALA A 116 10.58 -0.10 4.62
CA ALA A 116 11.47 -0.70 5.60
C ALA A 116 12.36 -1.78 4.94
N PRO A 117 13.53 -2.08 5.52
CA PRO A 117 14.37 -3.19 5.08
C PRO A 117 13.57 -4.50 5.03
N GLY A 118 13.74 -5.27 3.95
CA GLY A 118 13.01 -6.52 3.72
C GLY A 118 11.66 -6.34 3.01
N ILE A 119 11.05 -5.15 3.08
CA ILE A 119 9.83 -4.81 2.34
C ILE A 119 10.19 -4.23 0.97
N VAL A 120 10.97 -3.14 0.95
CA VAL A 120 11.44 -2.48 -0.27
C VAL A 120 12.94 -2.75 -0.49
N PRO A 121 13.48 -2.53 -1.71
CA PRO A 121 14.92 -2.61 -1.96
C PRO A 121 15.72 -1.74 -1.00
N ALA A 122 16.92 -2.21 -0.62
CA ALA A 122 17.74 -1.58 0.41
C ALA A 122 18.11 -0.12 0.10
N GLU A 123 18.25 0.23 -1.18
CA GLU A 123 18.59 1.59 -1.63
C GLU A 123 17.52 2.65 -1.31
N VAL A 124 16.27 2.25 -1.10
CA VAL A 124 15.14 3.13 -0.77
C VAL A 124 14.49 2.80 0.57
N ALA A 125 15.05 1.85 1.31
CA ALA A 125 14.60 1.51 2.64
C ALA A 125 14.96 2.63 3.63
N VAL A 126 13.98 3.04 4.42
CA VAL A 126 14.16 3.87 5.60
C VAL A 126 14.47 2.94 6.76
N HIS A 127 15.65 3.12 7.32
CA HIS A 127 15.97 2.54 8.61
C HIS A 127 15.22 3.32 9.67
N GLY A 128 14.43 2.65 10.50
CA GLY A 128 14.03 3.25 11.77
C GLY A 128 15.30 3.65 12.50
N THR A 129 15.33 4.84 13.09
CA THR A 129 16.22 5.03 14.24
C THR A 129 15.70 4.06 15.28
N ASP A 130 16.25 2.85 15.32
CA ASP A 130 16.16 2.01 16.51
C ASP A 130 16.54 2.94 17.67
N GLY A 131 15.67 3.04 18.67
CA GLY A 131 15.89 3.94 19.79
C GLY A 131 17.22 3.61 20.43
N GLU A 132 18.27 4.37 20.07
CA GLU A 132 19.50 4.45 20.83
C GLU A 132 19.17 5.25 22.10
N GLU A 133 18.42 4.62 23.01
CA GLU A 133 18.55 4.91 24.43
C GLU A 133 19.76 4.10 24.93
N ALA A 134 20.93 4.56 24.50
CA ALA A 134 22.14 4.40 25.25
C ALA A 134 22.09 5.38 26.44
N ALA A 135 21.87 4.86 27.65
CA ALA A 135 22.55 5.27 28.89
C ALA A 135 22.10 4.41 30.08
#